data_AF-A0A349FV25-F1
#
_entry.id   AF-A0A349FV25-F1
#
_cell.length_a   1.000
_cell.length_b   1.000
_cell.length_c   1.000
_cell.angle_alpha   90.00
_cell.angle_beta   90.00
_cell.angle_gamma   90.00
#
_symmetry.space_group_name_H-M   'P 1'
#
loop_
_entity.id
_entity.type
_entity.pdbx_description
1 polymer ?
#
loop_
_entity_poly.entity_id
_entity_poly.type
_entity_poly.pdbx_seq_one_letter_code
_entity_poly.pdbx_strand_id
1 'polypeptide(L)'
;MKKLLLVFVILLLFLWIEPTNAIDCDGSAESVDACTQKINELRNEETTLSQAISVLNAKINLAQARINQTQVQINALEKEITVLDGVLETVNDSMDQLEVIYTARVRESYKQMRATPVDLIFSSNSIGDYFNKVKYLNTVKSKDQLILAELERSRVDYDQRKDAKVEKQQEVEKLKATLVSQRKTLDAQQKEKQKILAATQSDEAKYQQLLSQALAEKAAIEKALVSSVKVGPIKKGEPIALTGNSGYPSCSTGKHLHFEIRKNGTWTDPGAYLSSKSVKDEQNGGGNVTVGTGSWPWPLNDTVRLTQFYGSTPYSWRYKYSGGVHTGYDMVSTSSDVIYAPADGTLYKSSQSCGTSTINIVYIEHADSVVSFYLHVQ
;
A
#
# COMPACT_ATOMS: atom_id res chain seq x y z
N MET A 1 -66.24 -25.37 -11.93
CA MET A 1 -66.63 -25.94 -13.24
C MET A 1 -65.66 -25.42 -14.30
N LYS A 2 -65.03 -26.34 -15.06
CA LYS A 2 -64.48 -26.24 -16.44
C LYS A 2 -63.47 -25.11 -16.73
N LYS A 3 -62.16 -25.38 -16.86
CA LYS A 3 -61.42 -25.93 -18.04
C LYS A 3 -61.53 -25.06 -19.30
N LEU A 4 -60.41 -24.48 -19.77
CA LEU A 4 -59.84 -24.64 -21.14
C LEU A 4 -58.46 -23.93 -21.25
N LEU A 5 -57.36 -24.70 -21.41
CA LEU A 5 -56.40 -24.75 -22.56
C LEU A 5 -55.78 -23.40 -22.99
N LEU A 6 -54.47 -23.15 -22.86
CA LEU A 6 -53.27 -23.80 -23.46
C LEU A 6 -53.13 -23.58 -24.98
N VAL A 7 -51.91 -23.21 -25.40
CA VAL A 7 -51.32 -23.03 -26.74
C VAL A 7 -51.08 -21.56 -27.18
N PHE A 8 -49.89 -21.04 -26.90
CA PHE A 8 -48.91 -20.68 -27.95
C PHE A 8 -47.53 -20.50 -27.31
N VAL A 9 -46.71 -21.55 -27.42
CA VAL A 9 -45.25 -21.49 -27.29
C VAL A 9 -44.73 -21.08 -28.67
N ILE A 10 -43.59 -20.39 -28.68
CA ILE A 10 -42.70 -20.06 -29.81
C ILE A 10 -42.73 -18.58 -30.20
N LEU A 11 -41.51 -18.02 -30.26
CA LEU A 11 -41.09 -16.71 -30.75
C LEU A 11 -41.14 -15.55 -29.73
N LEU A 12 -40.10 -15.45 -28.92
CA LEU A 12 -39.19 -14.28 -28.83
C LEU A 12 -38.22 -14.50 -27.64
N LEU A 13 -37.40 -15.55 -27.75
CA LEU A 13 -36.05 -15.52 -27.19
C LEU A 13 -35.25 -14.52 -28.03
N PHE A 14 -35.49 -13.22 -27.85
CA PHE A 14 -34.42 -12.25 -28.03
C PHE A 14 -33.48 -12.50 -26.87
N LEU A 15 -32.53 -13.40 -27.12
CA LEU A 15 -31.22 -13.37 -26.53
C LEU A 15 -30.73 -11.92 -26.59
N TRP A 16 -30.93 -11.18 -25.50
CA TRP A 16 -30.04 -10.09 -25.13
C TRP A 16 -28.70 -10.77 -24.81
N ILE A 17 -27.95 -11.09 -25.86
CA ILE A 17 -26.51 -11.22 -25.77
C ILE A 17 -26.08 -9.79 -25.48
N GLU A 18 -25.96 -9.45 -24.20
CA GLU A 18 -25.06 -8.36 -23.86
C GLU A 18 -23.72 -8.71 -24.49
N PRO A 19 -23.09 -7.79 -25.23
CA PRO A 19 -21.74 -8.03 -25.68
C PRO A 19 -20.92 -8.28 -24.42
N THR A 20 -20.50 -9.52 -24.23
CA THR A 20 -19.36 -9.84 -23.39
C THR A 20 -18.17 -9.20 -24.11
N ASN A 21 -18.04 -7.89 -23.98
CA ASN A 21 -16.77 -7.25 -24.18
C ASN A 21 -15.85 -8.01 -23.24
N ALA A 22 -14.88 -8.72 -23.80
CA ALA A 22 -13.72 -9.10 -23.01
C ALA A 22 -13.18 -7.76 -22.50
N ILE A 23 -13.49 -7.43 -21.25
CA ILE A 23 -12.98 -6.22 -20.63
C ILE A 23 -11.47 -6.44 -20.63
N ASP A 24 -10.79 -5.73 -21.52
CA ASP A 24 -9.36 -5.83 -21.64
C ASP A 24 -8.73 -5.08 -20.47
N CYS A 25 -7.58 -5.57 -20.01
CA CYS A 25 -6.83 -4.92 -18.95
C CYS A 25 -6.10 -3.70 -19.55
N ASP A 26 -6.82 -2.62 -19.76
CA ASP A 26 -6.36 -1.41 -20.45
C ASP A 26 -5.84 -0.30 -19.52
N GLY A 27 -6.03 -0.46 -18.21
CA GLY A 27 -5.62 0.54 -17.21
C GLY A 27 -6.62 1.69 -17.00
N SER A 28 -7.82 1.60 -17.56
CA SER A 28 -8.95 2.49 -17.23
C SER A 28 -9.49 2.23 -15.82
N ALA A 29 -10.20 3.19 -15.23
CA ALA A 29 -10.74 3.06 -13.87
C ALA A 29 -11.74 1.90 -13.71
N GLU A 30 -12.38 1.47 -14.80
CA GLU A 30 -13.41 0.43 -14.83
C GLU A 30 -12.81 -0.98 -15.03
N SER A 31 -11.55 -1.11 -15.45
CA SER A 31 -10.92 -2.40 -15.76
C SER A 31 -10.19 -3.07 -14.59
N VAL A 32 -10.39 -2.62 -13.35
CA VAL A 32 -9.73 -3.19 -12.14
C VAL A 32 -10.00 -4.69 -11.99
N ASP A 33 -11.26 -5.11 -12.12
CA ASP A 33 -11.66 -6.52 -11.97
C ASP A 33 -11.12 -7.39 -13.10
N ALA A 34 -11.17 -6.86 -14.33
CA ALA A 34 -10.62 -7.52 -15.51
C ALA A 34 -9.10 -7.72 -15.42
N CYS A 35 -8.37 -6.69 -15.01
CA CYS A 35 -6.94 -6.79 -14.75
C CYS A 35 -6.62 -7.80 -13.63
N THR A 36 -7.46 -7.86 -12.59
CA THR A 36 -7.28 -8.82 -11.49
C THR A 36 -7.49 -10.26 -11.98
N GLN A 37 -8.53 -10.51 -12.77
CA GLN A 37 -8.76 -11.81 -13.40
C GLN A 37 -7.59 -12.19 -14.33
N LYS A 38 -7.13 -11.26 -15.17
CA LYS A 38 -6.04 -11.51 -16.10
C LYS A 38 -4.73 -11.88 -15.41
N ILE A 39 -4.43 -11.24 -14.29
CA ILE A 39 -3.26 -11.59 -13.47
C ILE A 39 -3.37 -13.01 -12.91
N ASN A 40 -4.58 -13.43 -12.49
CA ASN A 40 -4.78 -14.77 -11.93
C ASN A 40 -4.65 -15.87 -12.98
N GLU A 41 -5.14 -15.64 -14.20
CA GLU A 41 -4.92 -16.53 -15.35
C GLU A 41 -3.43 -16.69 -15.65
N LEU A 42 -2.72 -15.56 -15.81
CA LEU A 42 -1.32 -15.56 -16.21
C LEU A 42 -0.38 -16.04 -15.08
N ARG A 43 -0.83 -16.03 -13.82
CA ARG A 43 -0.02 -16.41 -12.65
C ARG A 43 0.40 -17.88 -12.66
N ASN A 44 -0.45 -18.76 -13.18
CA ASN A 44 -0.24 -20.20 -13.15
C ASN A 44 0.59 -20.72 -14.34
N GLU A 45 0.87 -19.85 -15.31
CA GLU A 45 1.48 -20.24 -16.60
C GLU A 45 2.81 -19.55 -16.89
N GLU A 46 3.32 -18.70 -15.98
CA GLU A 46 4.54 -17.91 -16.19
C GLU A 46 5.78 -18.81 -16.23
N THR A 47 6.06 -19.30 -17.43
CA THR A 47 7.19 -20.18 -17.76
C THR A 47 8.12 -19.57 -18.78
N THR A 48 7.76 -18.44 -19.38
CA THR A 48 8.55 -17.73 -20.41
C THR A 48 8.71 -16.25 -20.10
N LEU A 49 9.74 -15.61 -20.65
CA LEU A 49 9.96 -14.17 -20.55
C LEU A 49 8.75 -13.38 -21.07
N SER A 50 8.14 -13.84 -22.18
CA SER A 50 6.93 -13.21 -22.76
C SER A 50 5.75 -13.23 -21.78
N GLN A 51 5.50 -14.37 -21.13
CA GLN A 51 4.44 -14.49 -20.12
C GLN A 51 4.74 -13.64 -18.88
N ALA A 52 6.00 -13.59 -18.44
CA ALA A 52 6.43 -12.76 -17.32
C ALA A 52 6.20 -11.27 -17.57
N ILE A 53 6.58 -10.79 -18.76
CA ILE A 53 6.31 -9.41 -19.20
C ILE A 53 4.81 -9.15 -19.31
N SER A 54 4.02 -10.14 -19.76
CA SER A 54 2.56 -10.03 -19.83
C SER A 54 1.92 -9.89 -18.44
N VAL A 55 2.36 -10.67 -17.44
CA VAL A 55 1.93 -10.53 -16.04
C VAL A 55 2.28 -9.14 -15.51
N LEU A 56 3.49 -8.65 -15.77
CA LEU A 56 3.93 -7.33 -15.32
C LEU A 56 3.14 -6.21 -15.98
N ASN A 57 2.85 -6.31 -17.28
CA ASN A 57 1.99 -5.34 -17.97
C ASN A 57 0.59 -5.32 -17.36
N ALA A 58 -0.02 -6.49 -17.09
CA ALA A 58 -1.33 -6.56 -16.45
C ALA A 58 -1.32 -5.94 -15.03
N LYS A 59 -0.24 -6.14 -14.25
CA LYS A 59 -0.05 -5.50 -12.94
C LYS A 59 0.09 -3.98 -13.03
N ILE A 60 0.86 -3.49 -14.00
CA ILE A 60 1.02 -2.05 -14.27
C ILE A 60 -0.33 -1.43 -14.64
N ASN A 61 -1.10 -2.09 -15.52
CA ASN A 61 -2.42 -1.63 -15.92
C ASN A 61 -3.40 -1.65 -14.74
N LEU A 62 -3.38 -2.69 -13.89
CA LEU A 62 -4.16 -2.71 -12.64
C LEU A 62 -3.81 -1.54 -11.71
N ALA A 63 -2.52 -1.25 -11.54
CA ALA A 63 -2.07 -0.15 -10.71
C ALA A 63 -2.54 1.20 -11.27
N GLN A 64 -2.46 1.38 -12.60
CA GLN A 64 -2.97 2.57 -13.29
C GLN A 64 -4.49 2.72 -13.16
N ALA A 65 -5.23 1.63 -13.29
CA ALA A 65 -6.69 1.58 -13.11
C ALA A 65 -7.09 2.06 -11.71
N ARG A 66 -6.43 1.53 -10.67
CA ARG A 66 -6.67 1.92 -9.26
C ARG A 66 -6.32 3.38 -8.99
N ILE A 67 -5.25 3.89 -9.58
CA ILE A 67 -4.86 5.31 -9.51
C ILE A 67 -5.97 6.18 -10.11
N ASN A 68 -6.44 5.81 -11.30
CA ASN A 68 -7.50 6.54 -12.00
C ASN A 68 -8.81 6.52 -11.20
N GLN A 69 -9.20 5.36 -10.66
CA GLN A 69 -10.38 5.22 -9.80
C GLN A 69 -10.29 6.12 -8.55
N THR A 70 -9.14 6.09 -7.86
CA THR A 70 -8.91 6.91 -6.66
C THR A 70 -8.97 8.41 -7.00
N GLN A 71 -8.44 8.81 -8.16
CA GLN A 71 -8.50 10.20 -8.63
C GLN A 71 -9.94 10.65 -8.92
N VAL A 72 -10.77 9.78 -9.52
CA VAL A 72 -12.20 10.06 -9.75
C VAL A 72 -12.93 10.24 -8.43
N GLN A 73 -12.67 9.39 -7.43
CA GLN A 73 -13.27 9.50 -6.09
C GLN A 73 -12.88 10.81 -5.39
N ILE A 74 -11.60 11.19 -5.45
CA ILE A 74 -11.13 12.48 -4.89
C ILE A 74 -11.86 13.64 -5.55
N ASN A 75 -11.91 13.67 -6.90
CA ASN A 75 -12.56 14.76 -7.63
C ASN A 75 -14.06 14.86 -7.32
N ALA A 76 -14.74 13.73 -7.15
CA ALA A 76 -16.15 13.69 -6.77
C ALA A 76 -16.38 14.28 -5.35
N LEU A 77 -15.58 13.86 -4.37
CA LEU A 77 -15.64 14.38 -3.01
C LEU A 77 -15.30 15.87 -2.93
N GLU A 78 -14.29 16.33 -3.66
CA GLU A 78 -13.92 17.76 -3.73
C GLU A 78 -15.06 18.61 -4.33
N LYS A 79 -15.79 18.08 -5.32
CA LYS A 79 -16.99 18.73 -5.85
C LYS A 79 -18.12 18.79 -4.83
N GLU A 80 -18.36 17.71 -4.09
CA GLU A 80 -19.37 17.68 -3.02
C GLU A 80 -19.04 18.68 -1.90
N ILE A 81 -17.76 18.77 -1.48
CA ILE A 81 -17.29 19.75 -0.49
C ILE A 81 -17.53 21.18 -1.00
N THR A 82 -17.23 21.45 -2.28
CA THR A 82 -17.45 22.78 -2.87
C THR A 82 -18.92 23.18 -2.87
N VAL A 83 -19.82 22.24 -3.20
CA VAL A 83 -21.28 22.48 -3.13
C VAL A 83 -21.72 22.73 -1.69
N LEU A 84 -21.23 21.92 -0.74
CA LEU A 84 -21.55 22.05 0.68
C LEU A 84 -21.10 23.39 1.25
N ASP A 85 -19.97 23.91 0.79
CA ASP A 85 -19.44 25.23 1.19
C ASP A 85 -20.35 26.37 0.79
N GLY A 86 -20.83 26.38 -0.45
CA GLY A 86 -21.77 27.40 -0.90
C GLY A 86 -23.11 27.34 -0.16
N VAL A 87 -23.58 26.14 0.20
CA VAL A 87 -24.80 25.97 1.01
C VAL A 87 -24.58 26.49 2.43
N LEU A 88 -23.46 26.14 3.07
CA LEU A 88 -23.13 26.62 4.42
C LEU A 88 -23.02 28.15 4.45
N GLU A 89 -22.40 28.76 3.45
CA GLU A 89 -22.31 30.22 3.31
C GLU A 89 -23.70 30.85 3.21
N THR A 90 -24.55 30.34 2.32
CA THR A 90 -25.92 30.86 2.13
C THR A 90 -26.77 30.75 3.41
N VAL A 91 -26.66 29.61 4.12
CA VAL A 91 -27.39 29.38 5.37
C VAL A 91 -26.87 30.30 6.47
N ASN A 92 -25.55 30.46 6.60
CA ASN A 92 -24.94 31.37 7.56
C ASN A 92 -25.41 32.82 7.34
N ASP A 93 -25.37 33.31 6.11
CA ASP A 93 -25.81 34.68 5.79
C ASP A 93 -27.29 34.90 6.11
N SER A 94 -28.13 33.89 5.83
CA SER A 94 -29.56 33.93 6.15
C SER A 94 -29.80 33.97 7.66
N MET A 95 -29.03 33.18 8.42
CA MET A 95 -29.08 33.17 9.88
C MET A 95 -28.63 34.50 10.48
N ASP A 96 -27.54 35.09 9.96
CA ASP A 96 -27.03 36.40 10.40
C ASP A 96 -28.08 37.51 10.18
N GLN A 97 -28.78 37.50 9.04
CA GLN A 97 -29.88 38.43 8.77
C GLN A 97 -31.05 38.23 9.73
N LEU A 98 -31.44 36.99 9.99
CA LEU A 98 -32.51 36.66 10.94
C LEU A 98 -32.15 37.07 12.36
N GLU A 99 -30.89 36.92 12.77
CA GLU A 99 -30.40 37.32 14.09
C GLU A 99 -30.51 38.84 14.30
N VAL A 100 -30.13 39.64 13.29
CA VAL A 100 -30.26 41.11 13.33
C VAL A 100 -31.73 41.53 13.49
N ILE A 101 -32.63 40.94 12.69
CA ILE A 101 -34.06 41.24 12.73
C ILE A 101 -34.66 40.82 14.09
N TYR A 102 -34.35 39.60 14.54
CA TYR A 102 -34.85 39.06 15.79
C TYR A 102 -34.40 39.92 16.97
N THR A 103 -33.11 40.31 17.02
CA THR A 103 -32.57 41.18 18.07
C THR A 103 -33.27 42.54 18.11
N ALA A 104 -33.56 43.14 16.96
CA ALA A 104 -34.33 44.39 16.89
C ALA A 104 -35.75 44.21 17.44
N ARG A 105 -36.43 43.13 17.07
CA ARG A 105 -37.80 42.83 17.52
C ARG A 105 -37.87 42.52 19.02
N VAL A 106 -36.89 41.82 19.57
CA VAL A 106 -36.78 41.59 21.03
C VAL A 106 -36.65 42.91 21.80
N ARG A 107 -35.83 43.85 21.31
CA ARG A 107 -35.70 45.19 21.94
C ARG A 107 -37.03 45.96 21.94
N GLU A 108 -37.75 45.93 20.82
CA GLU A 108 -39.06 46.60 20.72
C GLU A 108 -40.11 45.91 21.60
N SER A 109 -40.14 44.58 21.62
CA SER A 109 -41.00 43.80 22.51
C SER A 109 -40.74 44.13 23.99
N TYR A 110 -39.48 44.26 24.40
CA TYR A 110 -39.09 44.65 25.75
C TYR A 110 -39.55 46.08 26.13
N LYS A 111 -39.46 47.04 25.21
CA LYS A 111 -39.99 48.40 25.43
C LYS A 111 -41.51 48.38 25.62
N GLN A 112 -42.22 47.56 24.85
CA GLN A 112 -43.67 47.43 24.92
C GLN A 112 -44.16 46.62 26.13
N MET A 113 -43.33 45.71 26.68
CA MET A 113 -43.66 44.91 27.87
C MET A 113 -43.89 45.74 29.14
N ARG A 114 -43.50 47.02 29.14
CA ARG A 114 -43.79 47.97 30.21
C ARG A 114 -45.24 48.48 30.24
N ALA A 115 -46.02 48.24 29.19
CA ALA A 115 -47.44 48.58 29.16
C ALA A 115 -48.25 47.41 29.75
N THR A 116 -48.94 47.64 30.87
CA THR A 116 -49.80 46.61 31.46
C THR A 116 -51.11 46.47 30.67
N PRO A 117 -51.82 45.34 30.75
CA PRO A 117 -53.13 45.18 30.10
C PRO A 117 -54.14 46.28 30.50
N VAL A 118 -53.96 46.85 31.70
CA VAL A 118 -54.74 47.98 32.20
C VAL A 118 -54.35 49.28 31.47
N ASP A 119 -53.07 49.56 31.28
CA ASP A 119 -52.60 50.71 30.48
C ASP A 119 -53.05 50.62 29.02
N LEU A 120 -53.17 49.40 28.48
CA LEU A 120 -53.65 49.16 27.13
C LEU A 120 -55.14 49.48 26.95
N ILE A 121 -55.95 49.30 28.01
CA ILE A 121 -57.38 49.70 28.02
C ILE A 121 -57.48 51.23 28.01
N PHE A 122 -56.72 51.91 28.87
CA PHE A 122 -56.78 53.37 29.01
C PHE A 122 -56.14 54.13 27.82
N SER A 123 -55.25 53.48 27.07
CA SER A 123 -54.66 54.02 25.83
C SER A 123 -55.45 53.67 24.56
N SER A 124 -56.62 53.04 24.69
CA SER A 124 -57.47 52.63 23.56
C SER A 124 -58.69 53.53 23.38
N ASN A 125 -58.99 53.83 22.11
CA ASN A 125 -60.08 54.76 21.75
C ASN A 125 -61.47 54.08 21.80
N SER A 126 -61.53 52.74 21.84
CA SER A 126 -62.76 51.96 21.96
C SER A 126 -62.48 50.53 22.45
N ILE A 127 -63.53 49.81 22.88
CA ILE A 127 -63.44 48.38 23.25
C ILE A 127 -62.97 47.52 22.05
N GLY A 128 -63.41 47.85 20.83
CA GLY A 128 -62.97 47.16 19.62
C GLY A 128 -61.48 47.37 19.33
N ASP A 129 -60.98 48.59 19.54
CA ASP A 129 -59.55 48.92 19.42
C ASP A 129 -58.69 48.14 20.43
N TYR A 130 -59.15 48.01 21.68
CA TYR A 130 -58.50 47.18 22.69
C TYR A 130 -58.37 45.70 22.25
N PHE A 131 -59.46 45.07 21.82
CA PHE A 131 -59.42 43.68 21.36
C PHE A 131 -58.52 43.48 20.14
N ASN A 132 -58.48 44.46 19.22
CA ASN A 132 -57.57 44.44 18.09
C ASN A 132 -56.10 44.49 18.56
N LYS A 133 -55.73 45.41 19.46
CA LYS A 133 -54.36 45.51 20.00
C LYS A 133 -53.93 44.23 20.72
N VAL A 134 -54.80 43.63 21.54
CA VAL A 134 -54.52 42.34 22.20
C VAL A 134 -54.31 41.22 21.17
N LYS A 135 -55.15 41.15 20.14
CA LYS A 135 -54.99 40.19 19.04
C LYS A 135 -53.66 40.38 18.29
N TYR A 136 -53.25 41.62 18.05
CA TYR A 136 -51.95 41.93 17.42
C TYR A 136 -50.78 41.45 18.28
N LEU A 137 -50.77 41.76 19.58
CA LEU A 137 -49.69 41.35 20.49
C LEU A 137 -49.55 39.83 20.57
N ASN A 138 -50.66 39.09 20.66
CA ASN A 138 -50.65 37.63 20.65
C ASN A 138 -50.14 37.06 19.31
N THR A 139 -50.49 37.71 18.20
CA THR A 139 -50.01 37.32 16.86
C THR A 139 -48.50 37.53 16.73
N VAL A 140 -47.99 38.68 17.19
CA VAL A 140 -46.56 39.00 17.19
C VAL A 140 -45.77 37.99 18.04
N LYS A 141 -46.23 37.73 19.27
CA LYS A 141 -45.61 36.74 20.17
C LYS A 141 -45.51 35.36 19.51
N SER A 142 -46.58 34.90 18.89
CA SER A 142 -46.61 33.58 18.23
C SER A 142 -45.65 33.53 17.03
N LYS A 143 -45.54 34.62 16.26
CA LYS A 143 -44.59 34.72 15.14
C LYS A 143 -43.13 34.77 15.61
N ASP A 144 -42.85 35.43 16.72
CA ASP A 144 -41.49 35.51 17.28
C ASP A 144 -41.02 34.15 17.80
N GLN A 145 -41.91 33.38 18.45
CA GLN A 145 -41.61 32.00 18.84
C GLN A 145 -41.33 31.09 17.64
N LEU A 146 -42.07 31.26 16.53
CA LEU A 146 -41.83 30.50 15.30
C LEU A 146 -40.48 30.85 14.66
N ILE A 147 -40.09 32.13 14.65
CA ILE A 147 -38.78 32.56 14.10
C ILE A 147 -37.63 31.99 14.93
N LEU A 148 -37.75 31.99 16.27
CA LEU A 148 -36.73 31.42 17.14
C LEU A 148 -36.56 29.91 16.91
N ALA A 149 -37.67 29.18 16.79
CA ALA A 149 -37.63 27.75 16.50
C ALA A 149 -37.01 27.45 15.12
N GLU A 150 -37.30 28.27 14.11
CA GLU A 150 -36.69 28.13 12.78
C GLU A 150 -35.18 28.42 12.79
N LEU A 151 -34.76 29.44 13.55
CA LEU A 151 -33.35 29.77 13.74
C LEU A 151 -32.58 28.65 14.44
N GLU A 152 -33.16 28.09 15.51
CA GLU A 152 -32.57 26.94 16.22
C GLU A 152 -32.44 25.73 15.29
N ARG A 153 -33.48 25.44 14.50
CA ARG A 153 -33.45 24.34 13.53
C ARG A 153 -32.38 24.55 12.45
N SER A 154 -32.28 25.76 11.91
CA SER A 154 -31.26 26.11 10.90
C SER A 154 -29.85 25.99 11.46
N ARG A 155 -29.64 26.38 12.74
CA ARG A 155 -28.35 26.22 13.42
C ARG A 155 -27.94 24.76 13.56
N VAL A 156 -28.87 23.89 13.97
CA VAL A 156 -28.60 22.45 14.09
C VAL A 156 -28.28 21.83 12.73
N ASP A 157 -29.03 22.17 11.67
CA ASP A 157 -28.77 21.70 10.31
C ASP A 157 -27.41 22.20 9.78
N TYR A 158 -27.07 23.46 10.06
CA TYR A 158 -25.76 24.03 9.74
C TYR A 158 -24.62 23.26 10.41
N ASP A 159 -24.71 23.02 11.72
CA ASP A 159 -23.69 22.30 12.48
C ASP A 159 -23.51 20.87 11.94
N GLN A 160 -24.61 20.15 11.65
CA GLN A 160 -24.56 18.82 11.05
C GLN A 160 -23.88 18.80 9.67
N ARG A 161 -24.20 19.78 8.81
CA ARG A 161 -23.56 19.91 7.49
C ARG A 161 -22.08 20.25 7.60
N LYS A 162 -21.72 21.09 8.57
CA LYS A 162 -20.33 21.44 8.84
C LYS A 162 -19.53 20.23 9.31
N ASP A 163 -20.10 19.39 10.17
CA ASP A 163 -19.46 18.14 10.60
C ASP A 163 -19.29 17.18 9.41
N ALA A 164 -20.32 16.99 8.59
CA ALA A 164 -20.24 16.17 7.37
C ALA A 164 -19.17 16.67 6.38
N LYS A 165 -18.97 17.99 6.27
CA LYS A 165 -17.88 18.58 5.47
C LYS A 165 -16.52 18.15 6.00
N VAL A 166 -16.31 18.23 7.32
CA VAL A 166 -15.03 17.88 7.96
C VAL A 166 -14.72 16.39 7.73
N GLU A 167 -15.72 15.51 7.87
CA GLU A 167 -15.55 14.08 7.58
C GLU A 167 -15.12 13.82 6.13
N LYS A 168 -15.77 14.46 5.15
CA LYS A 168 -15.38 14.35 3.73
C LYS A 168 -13.97 14.87 3.46
N GLN A 169 -13.57 15.96 4.11
CA GLN A 169 -12.20 16.48 3.99
C GLN A 169 -11.16 15.47 4.52
N GLN A 170 -11.44 14.82 5.65
CA GLN A 170 -10.57 13.76 6.18
C GLN A 170 -10.50 12.55 5.25
N GLU A 171 -11.60 12.19 4.60
CA GLU A 171 -11.64 11.10 3.61
C GLU A 171 -10.76 11.43 2.38
N VAL A 172 -10.84 12.65 1.86
CA VAL A 172 -9.98 13.12 0.76
C VAL A 172 -8.49 12.98 1.11
N GLU A 173 -8.09 13.37 2.32
CA GLU A 173 -6.68 13.26 2.73
C GLU A 173 -6.21 11.80 2.86
N LYS A 174 -7.08 10.89 3.33
CA LYS A 174 -6.80 9.44 3.31
C LYS A 174 -6.64 8.89 1.90
N LEU A 175 -7.48 9.32 0.96
CA LEU A 175 -7.39 8.92 -0.45
C LEU A 175 -6.12 9.47 -1.11
N LYS A 176 -5.71 10.70 -0.82
CA LYS A 176 -4.43 11.27 -1.29
C LYS A 176 -3.23 10.49 -0.78
N ALA A 177 -3.23 10.08 0.50
CA ALA A 177 -2.17 9.22 1.03
C ALA A 177 -2.11 7.85 0.32
N THR A 178 -3.29 7.27 0.04
CA THR A 178 -3.42 6.02 -0.73
C THR A 178 -2.87 6.17 -2.15
N LEU A 179 -3.20 7.28 -2.83
CA LEU A 179 -2.71 7.61 -4.18
C LEU A 179 -1.18 7.69 -4.23
N VAL A 180 -0.54 8.27 -3.22
CA VAL A 180 0.93 8.32 -3.12
C VAL A 180 1.51 6.90 -3.02
N SER A 181 0.90 6.03 -2.20
CA SER A 181 1.32 4.63 -2.08
C SER A 181 1.18 3.87 -3.41
N GLN A 182 0.03 4.00 -4.07
CA GLN A 182 -0.23 3.37 -5.37
C GLN A 182 0.78 3.82 -6.45
N ARG A 183 1.12 5.12 -6.50
CA ARG A 183 2.15 5.63 -7.43
C ARG A 183 3.53 5.04 -7.17
N LYS A 184 3.92 4.85 -5.91
CA LYS A 184 5.18 4.16 -5.55
C LYS A 184 5.17 2.71 -6.03
N THR A 185 4.05 2.00 -5.88
CA THR A 185 3.92 0.62 -6.38
C THR A 185 4.04 0.56 -7.91
N LEU A 186 3.41 1.49 -8.63
CA LEU A 186 3.49 1.58 -10.09
C LEU A 186 4.94 1.81 -10.56
N ASP A 187 5.64 2.78 -9.96
CA ASP A 187 7.05 3.06 -10.27
C ASP A 187 7.95 1.84 -10.02
N ALA A 188 7.74 1.13 -8.91
CA ALA A 188 8.46 -0.10 -8.62
C ALA A 188 8.23 -1.19 -9.68
N GLN A 189 6.97 -1.38 -10.13
CA GLN A 189 6.63 -2.34 -11.18
C GLN A 189 7.24 -1.98 -12.54
N GLN A 190 7.26 -0.69 -12.89
CA GLN A 190 7.88 -0.21 -14.13
C GLN A 190 9.40 -0.42 -14.13
N LYS A 191 10.06 -0.13 -13.00
CA LYS A 191 11.50 -0.39 -12.82
C LYS A 191 11.83 -1.87 -12.91
N GLU A 192 11.00 -2.73 -12.32
CA GLU A 192 11.16 -4.18 -12.39
C GLU A 192 11.10 -4.69 -13.84
N LYS A 193 10.11 -4.23 -14.61
CA LYS A 193 9.99 -4.56 -16.03
C LYS A 193 11.25 -4.13 -16.81
N GLN A 194 11.76 -2.93 -16.57
CA GLN A 194 12.97 -2.43 -17.25
C GLN A 194 14.21 -3.27 -16.90
N LYS A 195 14.36 -3.66 -15.62
CA LYS A 195 15.47 -4.51 -15.16
C LYS A 195 15.46 -5.87 -15.84
N ILE A 196 14.29 -6.52 -15.94
CA ILE A 196 14.15 -7.81 -16.64
C ILE A 196 14.59 -7.66 -18.09
N LEU A 197 14.07 -6.66 -18.81
CA LEU A 197 14.41 -6.44 -20.22
C LEU A 197 15.90 -6.16 -20.43
N ALA A 198 16.54 -5.40 -19.52
CA ALA A 198 17.97 -5.11 -19.59
C ALA A 198 18.84 -6.35 -19.28
N ALA A 199 18.46 -7.12 -18.25
CA ALA A 199 19.21 -8.31 -17.85
C ALA A 199 19.09 -9.44 -18.87
N THR A 200 17.93 -9.57 -19.52
CA THR A 200 17.68 -10.62 -20.52
C THR A 200 18.02 -10.19 -21.93
N GLN A 201 18.16 -8.89 -22.26
CA GLN A 201 18.35 -8.43 -23.64
C GLN A 201 17.37 -9.07 -24.65
N SER A 202 16.14 -9.34 -24.21
CA SER A 202 15.14 -10.11 -24.98
C SER A 202 15.57 -11.55 -25.36
N ASP A 203 16.53 -12.12 -24.63
CA ASP A 203 16.99 -13.51 -24.77
C ASP A 203 16.23 -14.41 -23.78
N GLU A 204 15.27 -15.16 -24.33
CA GLU A 204 14.48 -16.16 -23.59
C GLU A 204 15.39 -17.24 -22.97
N ALA A 205 16.42 -17.70 -23.66
CA ALA A 205 17.30 -18.76 -23.15
C ALA A 205 18.07 -18.29 -21.91
N LYS A 206 18.55 -17.05 -21.92
CA LYS A 206 19.19 -16.42 -20.76
C LYS A 206 18.21 -16.23 -19.59
N TYR A 207 16.96 -15.83 -19.87
CA TYR A 207 15.92 -15.73 -18.85
C TYR A 207 15.65 -17.09 -18.18
N GLN A 208 15.43 -18.14 -18.98
CA GLN A 208 15.21 -19.50 -18.49
C GLN A 208 16.38 -20.00 -17.66
N GLN A 209 17.61 -19.76 -18.11
CA GLN A 209 18.81 -20.12 -17.37
C GLN A 209 18.80 -19.45 -15.99
N LEU A 210 18.67 -18.12 -15.91
CA LEU A 210 18.70 -17.38 -14.65
C LEU A 210 17.57 -17.79 -13.69
N LEU A 211 16.37 -18.05 -14.22
CA LEU A 211 15.23 -18.53 -13.45
C LEU A 211 15.50 -19.93 -12.87
N SER A 212 16.01 -20.85 -13.69
CA SER A 212 16.35 -22.20 -13.25
C SER A 212 17.42 -22.20 -12.16
N GLN A 213 18.40 -21.30 -12.26
CA GLN A 213 19.47 -21.16 -11.26
C GLN A 213 18.90 -20.70 -9.90
N ALA A 214 18.05 -19.68 -9.88
CA ALA A 214 17.45 -19.17 -8.65
C ALA A 214 16.52 -20.18 -7.97
N LEU A 215 15.77 -20.97 -8.75
CA LEU A 215 14.92 -22.05 -8.23
C LEU A 215 15.75 -23.20 -7.63
N ALA A 216 16.84 -23.57 -8.31
CA ALA A 216 17.76 -24.58 -7.80
C ALA A 216 18.44 -24.13 -6.49
N GLU A 217 18.85 -22.85 -6.42
CA GLU A 217 19.42 -22.24 -5.21
C GLU A 217 18.44 -22.30 -4.03
N LYS A 218 17.17 -21.90 -4.25
CA LYS A 218 16.11 -21.99 -3.24
C LYS A 218 15.92 -23.41 -2.72
N ALA A 219 15.79 -24.39 -3.63
CA ALA A 219 15.58 -25.78 -3.27
C ALA A 219 16.75 -26.34 -2.44
N ALA A 220 17.97 -25.92 -2.76
CA ALA A 220 19.16 -26.27 -1.99
C ALA A 220 19.13 -25.66 -0.57
N ILE A 221 18.76 -24.39 -0.41
CA ILE A 221 18.63 -23.75 0.91
C ILE A 221 17.56 -24.44 1.76
N GLU A 222 16.40 -24.75 1.17
CA GLU A 222 15.30 -25.44 1.88
C GLU A 222 15.73 -26.84 2.33
N LYS A 223 16.46 -27.57 1.50
CA LYS A 223 16.98 -28.90 1.84
C LYS A 223 18.12 -28.85 2.87
N ALA A 224 18.93 -27.79 2.83
CA ALA A 224 20.01 -27.56 3.81
C ALA A 224 19.47 -27.47 5.23
N LEU A 225 18.32 -26.83 5.44
CA LEU A 225 17.65 -26.74 6.74
C LEU A 225 17.23 -28.10 7.32
N VAL A 226 17.00 -29.10 6.47
CA VAL A 226 16.51 -30.42 6.87
C VAL A 226 17.64 -31.44 7.03
N SER A 227 18.74 -31.29 6.29
CA SER A 227 19.80 -32.30 6.18
C SER A 227 21.20 -31.80 6.61
N SER A 228 21.24 -30.73 7.38
CA SER A 228 22.45 -30.17 7.96
C SER A 228 23.10 -31.07 9.01
N VAL A 229 24.43 -31.03 9.08
CA VAL A 229 25.23 -31.65 10.15
C VAL A 229 25.66 -30.56 11.14
N LYS A 230 25.35 -30.78 12.43
CA LYS A 230 25.81 -29.92 13.53
C LYS A 230 27.31 -30.07 13.72
N VAL A 231 28.04 -28.96 13.64
CA VAL A 231 29.50 -28.93 13.86
C VAL A 231 29.82 -28.71 15.34
N GLY A 232 29.17 -27.71 15.96
CA GLY A 232 29.43 -27.37 17.36
C GLY A 232 29.18 -25.90 17.68
N PRO A 233 29.46 -25.48 18.92
CA PRO A 233 29.40 -24.06 19.30
C PRO A 233 30.50 -23.26 18.57
N ILE A 234 30.20 -22.02 18.22
CA ILE A 234 31.14 -21.08 17.58
C ILE A 234 31.08 -19.73 18.31
N LYS A 235 32.23 -19.06 18.43
CA LYS A 235 32.36 -17.72 19.01
C LYS A 235 32.49 -16.66 17.94
N LYS A 236 32.00 -15.46 18.26
CA LYS A 236 32.19 -14.26 17.45
C LYS A 236 33.67 -14.09 17.06
N GLY A 237 33.92 -13.90 15.77
CA GLY A 237 35.25 -13.70 15.20
C GLY A 237 36.01 -14.98 14.87
N GLU A 238 35.46 -16.17 15.14
CA GLU A 238 36.09 -17.42 14.71
C GLU A 238 35.85 -17.69 13.21
N PRO A 239 36.82 -18.29 12.51
CA PRO A 239 36.67 -18.65 11.10
C PRO A 239 35.69 -19.82 10.94
N ILE A 240 34.75 -19.70 10.01
CA ILE A 240 33.68 -20.70 9.81
C ILE A 240 33.78 -21.45 8.47
N ALA A 241 34.26 -20.76 7.43
CA ALA A 241 34.41 -21.30 6.08
C ALA A 241 35.30 -20.39 5.22
N LEU A 242 35.56 -20.82 3.99
CA LEU A 242 36.18 -19.98 2.95
C LEU A 242 35.14 -19.59 1.90
N THR A 243 35.24 -18.38 1.38
CA THR A 243 34.44 -17.90 0.26
C THR A 243 34.82 -18.70 -0.98
N GLY A 244 33.81 -19.31 -1.59
CA GLY A 244 33.99 -20.23 -2.70
C GLY A 244 33.20 -19.83 -3.93
N ASN A 245 33.04 -20.82 -4.81
CA ASN A 245 32.15 -20.77 -5.96
C ASN A 245 31.33 -22.07 -6.04
N SER A 246 30.97 -22.63 -4.87
CA SER A 246 30.16 -23.86 -4.85
C SER A 246 28.77 -23.55 -5.41
N GLY A 247 28.22 -24.51 -6.15
CA GLY A 247 27.00 -24.32 -6.94
C GLY A 247 27.24 -23.87 -8.38
N TYR A 248 28.46 -23.48 -8.81
CA TYR A 248 28.71 -23.18 -10.22
C TYR A 248 28.59 -24.43 -11.13
N PRO A 249 28.04 -24.33 -12.35
CA PRO A 249 27.39 -23.15 -12.97
C PRO A 249 25.89 -23.02 -12.65
N SER A 250 25.32 -23.93 -11.86
CA SER A 250 23.87 -24.06 -11.67
C SER A 250 23.24 -23.08 -10.69
N CYS A 251 23.97 -22.58 -9.70
CA CYS A 251 23.45 -21.70 -8.65
C CYS A 251 24.42 -20.58 -8.29
N SER A 252 25.60 -20.58 -8.90
CA SER A 252 26.56 -19.49 -8.79
C SER A 252 27.12 -19.17 -10.17
N THR A 253 27.41 -17.91 -10.40
CA THR A 253 28.05 -17.41 -11.63
C THR A 253 29.52 -17.02 -11.41
N GLY A 254 30.00 -17.03 -10.16
CA GLY A 254 31.36 -16.61 -9.83
C GLY A 254 31.64 -16.65 -8.34
N LYS A 255 32.90 -16.48 -7.94
CA LYS A 255 33.30 -16.53 -6.53
C LYS A 255 32.73 -15.34 -5.75
N HIS A 256 31.84 -15.60 -4.81
CA HIS A 256 31.26 -14.61 -3.90
C HIS A 256 30.65 -15.31 -2.67
N LEU A 257 30.39 -14.54 -1.62
CA LEU A 257 29.62 -14.98 -0.47
C LEU A 257 28.22 -14.39 -0.59
N HIS A 258 27.19 -15.24 -0.58
CA HIS A 258 25.82 -14.80 -0.34
C HIS A 258 25.52 -14.93 1.16
N PHE A 259 25.29 -13.77 1.81
CA PHE A 259 25.07 -13.64 3.25
C PHE A 259 23.62 -13.23 3.52
N GLU A 260 22.86 -14.12 4.14
CA GLU A 260 21.44 -13.93 4.43
C GLU A 260 21.17 -14.02 5.93
N ILE A 261 20.27 -13.20 6.46
CA ILE A 261 19.80 -13.28 7.85
C ILE A 261 18.30 -13.56 7.87
N ARG A 262 17.91 -14.58 8.63
CA ARG A 262 16.51 -14.88 8.95
C ARG A 262 16.24 -14.62 10.43
N LYS A 263 15.13 -13.94 10.72
CA LYS A 263 14.58 -13.81 12.08
C LYS A 263 13.21 -14.45 12.12
N ASN A 264 13.02 -15.41 13.03
CA ASN A 264 11.76 -16.18 13.13
C ASN A 264 11.34 -16.83 11.79
N GLY A 265 12.32 -17.25 10.98
CA GLY A 265 12.09 -17.85 9.66
C GLY A 265 11.86 -16.87 8.51
N THR A 266 11.73 -15.57 8.78
CA THR A 266 11.51 -14.53 7.74
C THR A 266 12.82 -13.85 7.36
N TRP A 267 13.00 -13.55 6.07
CA TRP A 267 14.13 -12.77 5.57
C TRP A 267 14.14 -11.36 6.13
N THR A 268 15.32 -10.90 6.55
CA THR A 268 15.53 -9.54 7.05
C THR A 268 16.78 -8.95 6.43
N ASP A 269 16.79 -7.62 6.26
CA ASP A 269 17.96 -6.91 5.74
C ASP A 269 19.19 -7.16 6.64
N PRO A 270 20.28 -7.78 6.13
CA PRO A 270 21.49 -7.99 6.90
C PRO A 270 22.10 -6.69 7.45
N GLY A 271 21.87 -5.55 6.79
CA GLY A 271 22.33 -4.24 7.22
C GLY A 271 21.79 -3.82 8.59
N ALA A 272 20.64 -4.35 9.02
CA ALA A 272 20.11 -4.07 10.36
C ALA A 272 20.94 -4.70 11.48
N TYR A 273 21.75 -5.72 11.18
CA TYR A 273 22.57 -6.44 12.15
C TYR A 273 24.04 -6.04 12.05
N LEU A 274 24.53 -5.81 10.83
CA LEU A 274 25.92 -5.47 10.57
C LEU A 274 26.27 -4.07 11.09
N SER A 275 27.49 -3.93 11.62
CA SER A 275 28.05 -2.67 12.09
C SER A 275 28.25 -1.70 10.93
N SER A 276 28.02 -0.42 11.17
CA SER A 276 28.23 0.64 10.18
C SER A 276 29.63 0.59 9.58
N LYS A 277 29.70 0.51 8.25
CA LYS A 277 30.95 0.34 7.49
C LYS A 277 30.82 0.93 6.09
N SER A 278 31.90 1.55 5.62
CA SER A 278 32.01 2.01 4.23
C SER A 278 32.41 0.83 3.33
N VAL A 279 31.56 0.50 2.36
CA VAL A 279 31.76 -0.61 1.41
C VAL A 279 31.68 -0.11 -0.02
N LYS A 280 32.32 -0.82 -0.95
CA LYS A 280 32.21 -0.51 -2.39
C LYS A 280 30.89 -1.05 -2.94
N ASP A 281 30.08 -0.17 -3.49
CA ASP A 281 28.82 -0.48 -4.17
C ASP A 281 29.10 -0.76 -5.65
N GLU A 282 29.28 -2.02 -6.00
CA GLU A 282 29.48 -2.41 -7.40
C GLU A 282 28.19 -2.55 -8.18
N GLN A 283 27.07 -2.64 -7.46
CA GLN A 283 25.75 -2.69 -8.05
C GLN A 283 25.39 -1.37 -8.73
N ASN A 284 25.73 -0.23 -8.12
CA ASN A 284 25.32 1.11 -8.57
C ASN A 284 26.49 1.99 -9.05
N GLY A 285 27.53 1.39 -9.64
CA GLY A 285 28.58 2.14 -10.34
C GLY A 285 29.92 2.31 -9.61
N GLY A 286 30.18 1.53 -8.57
CA GLY A 286 31.50 1.38 -7.94
C GLY A 286 31.84 2.40 -6.85
N GLY A 287 30.89 3.23 -6.43
CA GLY A 287 31.07 4.24 -5.38
C GLY A 287 31.20 3.63 -3.97
N ASN A 288 31.60 4.43 -2.98
CA ASN A 288 31.57 4.00 -1.58
C ASN A 288 30.23 4.37 -0.94
N VAL A 289 29.60 3.43 -0.25
CA VAL A 289 28.36 3.62 0.49
C VAL A 289 28.54 3.14 1.93
N THR A 290 27.91 3.82 2.88
CA THR A 290 27.90 3.39 4.29
C THR A 290 26.71 2.45 4.51
N VAL A 291 26.99 1.23 4.94
CA VAL A 291 26.00 0.17 5.19
C VAL A 291 26.16 -0.31 6.62
N GLY A 292 25.05 -0.66 7.26
CA GLY A 292 25.04 -1.20 8.61
C GLY A 292 24.51 -0.20 9.64
N THR A 293 23.52 -0.64 10.42
CA THR A 293 22.97 0.09 11.58
C THR A 293 23.04 -0.73 12.87
N GLY A 294 23.54 -1.97 12.80
CA GLY A 294 23.65 -2.89 13.93
C GLY A 294 25.03 -2.89 14.58
N SER A 295 25.36 -4.01 15.24
CA SER A 295 26.56 -4.16 16.08
C SER A 295 27.42 -5.37 15.72
N TRP A 296 26.97 -6.20 14.78
CA TRP A 296 27.70 -7.39 14.36
C TRP A 296 28.84 -7.01 13.43
N PRO A 297 30.07 -7.50 13.63
CA PRO A 297 31.12 -7.34 12.64
C PRO A 297 30.71 -8.00 11.32
N TRP A 298 31.29 -7.49 10.25
CA TRP A 298 31.10 -8.07 8.93
C TRP A 298 31.73 -9.47 8.87
N PRO A 299 31.08 -10.43 8.19
CA PRO A 299 31.62 -11.79 8.07
C PRO A 299 32.85 -11.86 7.16
N LEU A 300 33.15 -10.80 6.40
CA LEU A 300 34.36 -10.66 5.57
C LEU A 300 35.18 -9.44 5.97
N ASN A 301 36.50 -9.57 5.82
CA ASN A 301 37.46 -8.50 6.06
C ASN A 301 37.54 -7.48 4.90
N ASP A 302 38.10 -6.31 5.20
CA ASP A 302 38.26 -5.22 4.22
C ASP A 302 39.29 -5.50 3.13
N THR A 303 39.08 -5.06 1.88
CA THR A 303 37.97 -4.23 1.40
C THR A 303 36.76 -5.07 0.97
N VAL A 304 35.59 -4.80 1.53
CA VAL A 304 34.33 -5.46 1.14
C VAL A 304 33.69 -4.74 -0.06
N ARG A 305 33.38 -5.52 -1.10
CA ARG A 305 32.65 -5.10 -2.30
C ARG A 305 31.29 -5.79 -2.31
N LEU A 306 30.21 -5.01 -2.36
CA LEU A 306 28.85 -5.52 -2.51
C LEU A 306 28.49 -5.53 -3.98
N THR A 307 28.27 -6.74 -4.51
CA THR A 307 27.79 -6.94 -5.88
C THR A 307 26.27 -6.95 -5.94
N GLN A 308 25.61 -7.36 -4.85
CA GLN A 308 24.16 -7.21 -4.68
C GLN A 308 23.74 -6.92 -3.25
N PHE A 309 22.80 -6.00 -3.09
CA PHE A 309 22.16 -5.66 -1.81
C PHE A 309 20.91 -6.51 -1.55
N TYR A 310 20.40 -6.46 -0.32
CA TYR A 310 19.08 -6.97 0.04
C TYR A 310 18.01 -6.10 -0.62
N GLY A 311 16.87 -6.70 -0.98
CA GLY A 311 15.76 -5.96 -1.58
C GLY A 311 15.75 -5.99 -3.11
N SER A 312 15.23 -4.92 -3.73
CA SER A 312 15.09 -4.85 -5.18
C SER A 312 16.40 -4.44 -5.86
N THR A 313 17.11 -5.42 -6.41
CA THR A 313 18.38 -5.25 -7.15
C THR A 313 18.16 -5.33 -8.66
N PRO A 314 19.13 -4.99 -9.52
CA PRO A 314 19.03 -5.22 -10.97
C PRO A 314 18.76 -6.68 -11.36
N TYR A 315 19.09 -7.64 -10.49
CA TYR A 315 18.91 -9.06 -10.72
C TYR A 315 17.83 -9.69 -9.85
N SER A 316 17.16 -8.92 -8.99
CA SER A 316 16.26 -9.50 -7.97
C SER A 316 15.02 -10.15 -8.56
N TRP A 317 14.67 -9.80 -9.80
CA TRP A 317 13.61 -10.41 -10.60
C TRP A 317 13.74 -11.94 -10.73
N ARG A 318 14.97 -12.49 -10.63
CA ARG A 318 15.18 -13.95 -10.68
C ARG A 318 14.69 -14.67 -9.41
N TYR A 319 14.59 -13.96 -8.28
CA TYR A 319 14.15 -14.51 -7.00
C TYR A 319 12.62 -14.46 -6.87
N LYS A 320 11.91 -15.16 -7.77
CA LYS A 320 10.43 -15.21 -7.77
C LYS A 320 9.86 -15.71 -6.44
N TYR A 321 10.57 -16.61 -5.76
CA TYR A 321 10.13 -17.22 -4.51
C TYR A 321 10.06 -16.24 -3.32
N SER A 322 10.82 -15.16 -3.36
CA SER A 322 10.84 -14.10 -2.34
C SER A 322 10.05 -12.86 -2.80
N GLY A 323 9.28 -12.98 -3.89
CA GLY A 323 8.54 -11.86 -4.48
C GLY A 323 9.41 -10.90 -5.28
N GLY A 324 10.53 -11.36 -5.84
CA GLY A 324 11.47 -10.52 -6.60
C GLY A 324 12.43 -9.73 -5.71
N VAL A 325 12.69 -10.23 -4.50
CA VAL A 325 13.55 -9.60 -3.49
C VAL A 325 14.81 -10.45 -3.32
N HIS A 326 15.98 -9.85 -3.47
CA HIS A 326 17.22 -10.52 -3.08
C HIS A 326 17.25 -10.67 -1.55
N THR A 327 17.44 -11.89 -1.06
CA THR A 327 17.24 -12.27 0.35
C THR A 327 18.42 -11.97 1.25
N GLY A 328 19.56 -11.55 0.68
CA GLY A 328 20.79 -11.29 1.41
C GLY A 328 21.69 -10.28 0.72
N TYR A 329 22.97 -10.28 1.09
CA TYR A 329 24.05 -9.51 0.45
C TYR A 329 24.98 -10.45 -0.29
N ASP A 330 25.22 -10.17 -1.57
CA ASP A 330 26.30 -10.81 -2.33
C ASP A 330 27.55 -9.95 -2.18
N MET A 331 28.59 -10.53 -1.59
CA MET A 331 29.79 -9.82 -1.21
C MET A 331 31.06 -10.55 -1.61
N VAL A 332 32.09 -9.77 -1.92
CA VAL A 332 33.44 -10.23 -2.23
C VAL A 332 34.43 -9.42 -1.40
N SER A 333 35.44 -10.08 -0.85
CA SER A 333 36.59 -9.41 -0.24
C SER A 333 37.81 -9.56 -1.13
N THR A 334 38.62 -8.50 -1.21
CA THR A 334 39.89 -8.52 -1.96
C THR A 334 41.09 -8.90 -1.10
N SER A 335 40.95 -8.96 0.22
CA SER A 335 42.07 -9.21 1.15
C SER A 335 42.08 -10.62 1.73
N SER A 336 40.92 -11.26 1.84
CA SER A 336 40.81 -12.58 2.46
C SER A 336 39.55 -13.29 1.98
N ASP A 337 39.68 -14.60 1.79
CA ASP A 337 38.53 -15.47 1.52
C ASP A 337 37.89 -15.99 2.82
N VAL A 338 38.50 -15.75 3.98
CA VAL A 338 38.04 -16.31 5.25
C VAL A 338 36.75 -15.64 5.69
N ILE A 339 35.75 -16.46 5.98
CA ILE A 339 34.46 -16.05 6.52
C ILE A 339 34.51 -16.22 8.03
N TYR A 340 34.10 -15.19 8.77
CA TYR A 340 34.10 -15.17 10.23
C TYR A 340 32.68 -15.12 10.80
N ALA A 341 32.49 -15.73 11.98
CA ALA A 341 31.23 -15.68 12.70
C ALA A 341 30.94 -14.26 13.21
N PRO A 342 29.81 -13.63 12.85
CA PRO A 342 29.44 -12.30 13.30
C PRO A 342 29.01 -12.26 14.77
N ALA A 343 28.50 -13.39 15.28
CA ALA A 343 28.06 -13.52 16.67
C ALA A 343 28.22 -14.97 17.14
N ASP A 344 28.18 -15.17 18.45
CA ASP A 344 28.16 -16.49 19.08
C ASP A 344 26.94 -17.30 18.63
N GLY A 345 27.09 -18.63 18.54
CA GLY A 345 25.97 -19.49 18.17
C GLY A 345 26.36 -20.96 18.04
N THR A 346 25.52 -21.72 17.34
CA THR A 346 25.79 -23.11 16.95
C THR A 346 25.96 -23.20 15.45
N LEU A 347 27.10 -23.73 15.01
CA LEU A 347 27.47 -23.88 13.61
C LEU A 347 26.94 -25.18 13.02
N TYR A 348 26.37 -25.08 11.82
CA TYR A 348 25.91 -26.19 11.01
C TYR A 348 26.50 -26.10 9.60
N LYS A 349 26.77 -27.26 9.00
CA LYS A 349 27.25 -27.39 7.63
C LYS A 349 26.32 -28.30 6.84
N SER A 350 26.12 -27.98 5.57
CA SER A 350 25.35 -28.79 4.65
C SER A 350 25.91 -28.68 3.24
N SER A 351 25.65 -29.69 2.43
CA SER A 351 26.03 -29.72 1.02
C SER A 351 24.85 -30.28 0.24
N GLN A 352 24.35 -29.53 -0.73
CA GLN A 352 23.10 -29.83 -1.41
C GLN A 352 23.27 -29.81 -2.93
N SER A 353 22.57 -30.72 -3.59
CA SER A 353 22.40 -30.67 -5.04
C SER A 353 21.72 -29.36 -5.43
N CYS A 354 22.32 -28.65 -6.38
CA CYS A 354 21.87 -27.38 -6.89
C CYS A 354 21.97 -27.44 -8.42
N GLY A 355 20.86 -27.78 -9.08
CA GLY A 355 20.88 -28.13 -10.51
C GLY A 355 21.81 -29.33 -10.78
N THR A 356 22.76 -29.17 -11.69
CA THR A 356 23.81 -30.17 -11.97
C THR A 356 25.04 -30.04 -11.07
N SER A 357 25.04 -29.06 -10.16
CA SER A 357 26.16 -28.73 -9.29
C SER A 357 25.86 -29.07 -7.83
N THR A 358 26.83 -28.90 -6.96
CA THR A 358 26.66 -29.00 -5.51
C THR A 358 27.01 -27.67 -4.87
N ILE A 359 26.10 -27.12 -4.06
CA ILE A 359 26.31 -25.92 -3.26
C ILE A 359 26.62 -26.32 -1.82
N ASN A 360 27.65 -25.71 -1.24
CA ASN A 360 27.96 -25.85 0.17
C ASN A 360 27.39 -24.65 0.91
N ILE A 361 26.75 -24.93 2.04
CA ILE A 361 26.07 -23.94 2.86
C ILE A 361 26.52 -24.14 4.30
N VAL A 362 26.97 -23.05 4.91
CA VAL A 362 27.20 -22.96 6.34
C VAL A 362 26.13 -22.05 6.91
N TYR A 363 25.61 -22.35 8.09
CA TYR A 363 24.75 -21.42 8.81
C TYR A 363 24.97 -21.50 10.32
N ILE A 364 24.66 -20.40 11.01
CA ILE A 364 24.79 -20.30 12.46
C ILE A 364 23.43 -19.95 13.05
N GLU A 365 22.99 -20.76 14.01
CA GLU A 365 21.85 -20.44 14.86
C GLU A 365 22.35 -19.60 16.04
N HIS A 366 21.86 -18.36 16.12
CA HIS A 366 22.15 -17.42 17.20
C HIS A 366 20.99 -17.40 18.21
N ALA A 367 21.15 -16.59 19.27
CA ALA A 367 20.05 -16.27 20.17
C ALA A 367 18.88 -15.56 19.44
N ASP A 368 17.73 -15.47 20.12
CA ASP A 368 16.54 -14.74 19.64
C ASP A 368 15.97 -15.20 18.29
N SER A 369 16.13 -16.49 17.98
CA SER A 369 15.65 -17.10 16.72
C SER A 369 16.21 -16.42 15.47
N VAL A 370 17.43 -15.90 15.56
CA VAL A 370 18.18 -15.33 14.43
C VAL A 370 19.10 -16.39 13.86
N VAL A 371 19.06 -16.57 12.54
CA VAL A 371 19.92 -17.50 11.81
C VAL A 371 20.65 -16.74 10.71
N SER A 372 21.97 -16.90 10.65
CA SER A 372 22.80 -16.36 9.57
C SER A 372 23.22 -17.47 8.61
N PHE A 373 23.02 -17.25 7.31
CA PHE A 373 23.36 -18.19 6.24
C PHE A 373 24.54 -17.67 5.42
N TYR A 374 25.42 -18.60 5.04
CA TYR A 374 26.63 -18.38 4.26
C TYR A 374 26.63 -19.38 3.12
N LEU A 375 26.35 -18.88 1.92
CA LEU A 375 26.21 -19.67 0.71
C LEU A 375 27.47 -19.58 -0.16
N HIS A 376 27.59 -20.52 -1.09
CA HIS A 376 28.70 -20.64 -2.05
C HIS A 376 30.07 -20.87 -1.41
N VAL A 377 30.11 -21.38 -0.18
CA VAL A 377 31.35 -21.60 0.58
C VAL A 377 32.16 -22.81 0.08
N GLN A 378 33.42 -22.93 0.51
CA GLN A 378 34.30 -24.07 0.27
C GLN A 378 34.40 -25.00 1.48
#